data_AF-A0A535P5E9-F1
#
_entry.id   AF-A0A535P5E9-F1
#
_cell.length_a   1.000
_cell.length_b   1.000
_cell.length_c   1.000
_cell.angle_alpha   90.00
_cell.angle_beta   90.00
_cell.angle_gamma   90.00
#
_symmetry.space_group_name_H-M   'P 1'
#
loop_
_entity.id
_entity.type
_entity.pdbx_description
1 polymer ?
#
loop_
_entity_poly.entity_id
_entity_poly.type
_entity_poly.pdbx_seq_one_letter_code
_entity_poly.pdbx_strand_id
1 'polypeptide(L)'
;MTPSTHWMNERYVQAGYVMDPQHPQGLVYANTRQGPMLLGAMFQMKKIGEFGPDPGGPLTAWHQHENICFTPFGFEFSLMTPTGTCPVGAFDITAPAMLHVWIVDNPAGPFAVDFDEQLVRKIDQR
;
A
#
# COMPACT_ATOMS: atom_id res chain seq x y z
N MET A 1 5.38 15.82 2.62
CA MET A 1 5.20 14.63 3.48
C MET A 1 4.15 13.78 2.81
N THR A 2 4.42 12.50 2.58
CA THR A 2 3.38 11.58 2.08
C THR A 2 2.27 11.55 3.13
N PRO A 3 1.00 11.80 2.74
CA PRO A 3 -0.11 11.92 3.68
C PRO A 3 -0.31 10.64 4.51
N SER A 4 0.00 9.48 3.93
CA SER A 4 0.00 8.19 4.62
C SER A 4 1.38 7.48 4.59
N THR A 5 1.58 6.54 5.50
CA THR A 5 2.79 5.72 5.61
C THR A 5 2.43 4.28 5.91
N HIS A 6 3.04 3.35 5.17
CA HIS A 6 2.91 1.91 5.38
C HIS A 6 4.00 1.42 6.33
N TRP A 7 3.58 0.81 7.43
CA TRP A 7 4.45 0.18 8.42
C TRP A 7 4.35 -1.33 8.26
N MET A 8 5.43 -1.94 7.76
CA MET A 8 5.47 -3.35 7.41
C MET A 8 6.00 -4.21 8.56
N ASN A 9 5.39 -5.37 8.76
CA ASN A 9 5.88 -6.42 9.64
C ASN A 9 6.55 -7.52 8.81
N GLU A 10 7.87 -7.42 8.67
CA GLU A 10 8.68 -8.35 7.86
C GLU A 10 8.52 -9.81 8.27
N ARG A 11 8.25 -10.10 9.55
CA ARG A 11 8.00 -11.47 10.00
C ARG A 11 6.74 -12.05 9.37
N TYR A 12 5.69 -11.24 9.22
CA TYR A 12 4.43 -11.67 8.58
C TYR A 12 4.54 -11.74 7.06
N VAL A 13 5.33 -10.84 6.47
CA VAL A 13 5.67 -10.90 5.04
C VAL A 13 6.39 -12.22 4.73
N GLN A 14 7.42 -12.56 5.51
CA GLN A 14 8.21 -13.79 5.32
C GLN A 14 7.40 -15.06 5.59
N ALA A 15 6.55 -15.05 6.63
CA ALA A 15 5.63 -16.14 6.93
C ALA A 15 4.64 -16.40 5.78
N GLY A 16 4.26 -15.36 5.03
CA GLY A 16 3.41 -15.49 3.85
C GLY A 16 1.95 -15.78 4.17
N TYR A 17 1.44 -15.22 5.27
CA TYR A 17 0.00 -15.29 5.56
C TYR A 17 -0.81 -14.65 4.43
N VAL A 18 -1.91 -15.27 4.03
CA VAL A 18 -2.75 -14.77 2.95
C VAL A 18 -4.09 -14.35 3.54
N MET A 19 -4.34 -13.04 3.58
CA MET A 19 -5.52 -12.41 4.21
C MET A 19 -5.88 -12.98 5.59
N ASP A 20 -4.88 -13.20 6.44
CA ASP A 20 -5.15 -13.57 7.83
C ASP A 20 -5.35 -12.28 8.65
N PRO A 21 -6.58 -11.96 9.12
CA PRO A 21 -6.83 -10.72 9.86
C PRO A 21 -6.06 -10.62 11.17
N GLN A 22 -5.56 -11.74 11.71
CA GLN A 22 -4.74 -11.76 12.92
C GLN A 22 -3.26 -11.44 12.64
N HIS A 23 -2.84 -11.47 11.37
CA HIS A 23 -1.44 -11.28 10.96
C HIS A 23 -1.30 -10.36 9.72
N PRO A 24 -1.79 -9.11 9.77
CA PRO A 24 -1.66 -8.18 8.64
C PRO A 24 -0.19 -7.82 8.38
N GLN A 25 0.26 -7.93 7.13
CA GLN A 25 1.66 -7.61 6.76
C GLN A 25 1.99 -6.14 6.90
N GLY A 26 1.03 -5.25 6.65
CA GLY A 26 1.23 -3.81 6.73
C GLY A 26 0.10 -3.14 7.50
N LEU A 27 0.44 -2.05 8.19
CA LEU A 27 -0.52 -1.11 8.75
C LEU A 27 -0.32 0.25 8.08
N VAL A 28 -1.42 0.89 7.70
CA VAL A 28 -1.38 2.20 7.02
C VAL A 28 -1.79 3.28 7.99
N TYR A 29 -0.92 4.27 8.18
CA TYR A 29 -1.15 5.39 9.10
C TYR A 29 -1.22 6.71 8.33
N ALA A 30 -2.12 7.61 8.73
CA ALA A 30 -2.04 9.02 8.40
C ALA A 30 -1.05 9.71 9.34
N ASN A 31 -0.18 10.54 8.78
CA ASN A 31 0.68 11.42 9.58
C ASN A 31 -0.08 12.71 9.87
N THR A 32 -0.57 12.86 11.10
CA THR A 32 -1.31 14.06 11.53
C THR A 32 -0.50 14.87 12.54
N ARG A 33 -0.87 16.14 12.75
CA ARG A 33 -0.31 17.00 13.80
C ARG A 33 -0.50 16.46 15.22
N GLN A 34 -1.49 15.60 15.43
CA GLN A 34 -1.78 14.97 16.72
C GLN A 34 -1.02 13.65 16.91
N GLY A 35 -0.32 13.18 15.87
CA GLY A 35 0.40 11.91 15.83
C GLY A 35 -0.10 10.98 14.72
N PRO A 36 0.49 9.78 14.59
CA PRO A 36 0.07 8.80 13.60
C PRO A 36 -1.31 8.23 13.93
N MET A 37 -2.24 8.30 12.98
CA MET A 37 -3.59 7.74 13.09
C MET A 37 -3.72 6.51 12.20
N LEU A 38 -4.15 5.37 12.74
CA LEU A 38 -4.35 4.14 11.96
C LEU A 38 -5.54 4.30 11.00
N LEU A 39 -5.30 4.09 9.71
CA LEU A 39 -6.31 4.16 8.65
C LEU A 39 -6.81 2.78 8.21
N GLY A 40 -5.94 1.78 8.25
CA GLY A 40 -6.25 0.46 7.71
C GLY A 40 -5.10 -0.54 7.81
N ALA A 41 -5.36 -1.73 7.30
CA ALA A 41 -4.40 -2.81 7.15
C ALA A 41 -4.11 -3.08 5.67
N MET A 42 -2.95 -3.65 5.41
CA MET A 42 -2.51 -4.09 4.09
C MET A 42 -2.10 -5.57 4.17
N PHE A 43 -2.64 -6.36 3.25
CA PHE A 43 -2.20 -7.73 3.01
C PHE A 43 -1.33 -7.76 1.77
N GLN A 44 -0.27 -8.55 1.79
CA GLN A 44 0.67 -8.66 0.67
C GLN A 44 0.92 -10.14 0.36
N MET A 45 0.87 -10.47 -0.92
CA MET A 45 1.25 -11.79 -1.41
C MET A 45 2.76 -12.01 -1.29
N LYS A 46 3.16 -13.26 -1.08
CA LYS A 46 4.58 -13.60 -0.88
C LYS A 46 5.39 -13.50 -2.18
N LYS A 47 4.79 -13.80 -3.32
CA LYS A 47 5.46 -13.82 -4.62
C LYS A 47 4.82 -12.83 -5.59
N ILE A 48 5.66 -12.31 -6.48
CA ILE A 48 5.24 -11.48 -7.60
C ILE A 48 4.40 -12.33 -8.56
N GLY A 49 3.29 -11.77 -9.05
CA GLY A 49 2.40 -12.43 -10.00
C GLY A 49 1.41 -13.42 -9.38
N GLU A 50 1.50 -13.68 -8.07
CA GLU A 50 0.46 -14.40 -7.33
C GLU A 50 -0.58 -13.39 -6.82
N PHE A 51 -1.85 -13.67 -7.08
CA PHE A 51 -2.99 -12.92 -6.54
C PHE A 51 -3.66 -13.76 -5.45
N GLY A 52 -4.06 -13.10 -4.37
CA GLY A 52 -4.73 -13.78 -3.26
C GLY A 52 -6.20 -14.10 -3.54
N PRO A 53 -6.88 -14.74 -2.59
CA PRO A 53 -8.30 -15.02 -2.70
C PRO A 53 -9.12 -13.73 -2.72
N ASP A 54 -10.29 -13.80 -3.33
CA ASP A 54 -11.16 -12.65 -3.54
C ASP A 54 -12.52 -12.83 -2.83
N PRO A 55 -12.57 -12.67 -1.48
CA PRO A 55 -13.71 -13.06 -0.66
C PRO A 55 -14.93 -12.15 -0.88
N GLY A 56 -14.73 -10.91 -1.30
CA GLY A 56 -15.75 -9.94 -1.68
C GLY A 56 -15.97 -9.85 -3.20
N GLY A 57 -15.35 -10.74 -3.99
CA GLY A 57 -15.36 -10.63 -5.44
C GLY A 57 -14.78 -9.28 -5.90
N PRO A 58 -15.30 -8.66 -6.98
CA PRO A 58 -14.74 -7.42 -7.53
C PRO A 58 -14.55 -6.24 -6.55
N LEU A 59 -15.14 -6.30 -5.36
CA LEU A 59 -14.92 -5.33 -4.29
C LEU A 59 -13.57 -5.49 -3.58
N THR A 60 -13.01 -6.69 -3.47
CA THR A 60 -11.72 -6.97 -2.80
C THR A 60 -10.58 -7.11 -3.82
N ALA A 61 -10.40 -6.06 -4.62
CA ALA A 61 -9.42 -6.05 -5.69
C ALA A 61 -7.98 -5.96 -5.15
N TRP A 62 -7.24 -7.06 -5.32
CA TRP A 62 -5.79 -7.05 -5.24
C TRP A 62 -5.21 -6.16 -6.35
N HIS A 63 -4.21 -5.35 -6.03
CA HIS A 63 -3.49 -4.52 -6.98
C HIS A 63 -1.98 -4.69 -6.81
N GLN A 64 -1.21 -4.35 -7.83
CA GLN A 64 0.25 -4.35 -7.78
C GLN A 64 0.76 -2.93 -7.98
N HIS A 65 1.79 -2.56 -7.24
CA HIS A 65 2.57 -1.39 -7.61
C HIS A 65 3.61 -1.85 -8.63
N GLU A 66 3.42 -1.41 -9.86
CA GLU A 66 4.38 -1.59 -10.93
C GLU A 66 5.40 -0.44 -10.92
N ASN A 67 6.53 -0.64 -11.58
CA ASN A 67 7.51 0.39 -11.83
C ASN A 67 8.11 0.97 -10.53
N ILE A 68 8.53 0.14 -9.58
CA ILE A 68 9.33 0.62 -8.44
C ILE A 68 10.78 0.67 -8.92
N CYS A 69 11.37 1.86 -8.99
CA CYS A 69 12.71 2.05 -9.54
C CYS A 69 13.75 2.03 -8.44
N PHE A 70 14.63 1.04 -8.50
CA PHE A 70 15.78 0.95 -7.62
C PHE A 70 16.98 1.62 -8.28
N THR A 71 17.47 2.72 -7.70
CA THR A 71 18.70 3.39 -8.13
C THR A 71 19.82 3.15 -7.10
N PRO A 72 21.10 3.28 -7.50
CA PRO A 72 22.22 3.22 -6.55
C PRO A 72 22.17 4.29 -5.45
N PHE A 73 21.33 5.32 -5.60
CA PHE A 73 21.21 6.46 -4.68
C PHE A 73 19.94 6.43 -3.82
N GLY A 74 19.08 5.41 -3.96
CA GLY A 74 17.84 5.27 -3.20
C GLY A 74 16.70 4.62 -3.99
N PHE A 75 15.55 4.45 -3.34
CA PHE A 75 14.32 3.98 -3.97
C PHE A 75 13.50 5.16 -4.48
N GLU A 76 13.01 5.07 -5.72
CA GLU A 76 12.09 6.06 -6.31
C GLU A 76 10.93 5.30 -6.96
N PHE A 77 9.69 5.64 -6.61
CA PHE A 77 8.52 5.02 -7.26
C PHE A 77 8.35 5.66 -8.64
N SER A 78 8.30 4.88 -9.73
CA SER A 78 8.16 5.45 -11.08
C SER A 78 6.84 6.18 -11.30
N LEU A 79 5.80 5.89 -10.50
CA LEU A 79 4.58 6.71 -10.48
C LEU A 79 4.87 8.17 -10.07
N MET A 80 6.02 8.44 -9.46
CA MET A 80 6.53 9.77 -9.16
C MET A 80 7.48 10.32 -10.22
N THR A 81 7.90 9.53 -11.22
CA THR A 81 8.73 10.04 -12.32
C THR A 81 7.85 10.62 -13.44
N PRO A 82 8.24 11.73 -14.09
CA PRO A 82 7.40 12.41 -15.08
C PRO A 82 7.02 11.56 -16.30
N THR A 83 7.72 10.47 -16.55
CA THR A 83 7.55 9.60 -17.71
C THR A 83 6.89 8.26 -17.38
N GLY A 84 6.61 7.96 -16.11
CA GLY A 84 6.08 6.66 -15.70
C GLY A 84 7.02 5.49 -16.02
N THR A 85 8.30 5.77 -16.25
CA THR A 85 9.34 4.79 -16.55
C THR A 85 10.55 5.00 -15.65
N CYS A 86 11.26 3.91 -15.36
CA CYS A 86 12.47 3.98 -14.53
C CYS A 86 13.62 4.71 -15.24
N PRO A 87 14.41 5.52 -14.49
CA PRO A 87 15.59 6.18 -15.03
C PRO A 87 16.57 5.17 -15.66
N VAL A 88 17.32 5.60 -16.67
CA VAL A 88 18.35 4.76 -17.31
C VAL A 88 19.37 4.32 -16.25
N GLY A 89 19.53 2.99 -16.09
CA GLY A 89 20.41 2.39 -15.09
C GLY A 89 19.73 2.03 -13.76
N ALA A 90 18.43 2.29 -13.62
CA ALA A 90 17.62 1.80 -12.51
C ALA A 90 17.05 0.40 -12.79
N PHE A 91 16.86 -0.39 -11.74
CA PHE A 91 16.17 -1.68 -11.82
C PHE A 91 14.68 -1.48 -11.55
N ASP A 92 13.84 -1.97 -12.45
CA ASP A 92 12.39 -2.02 -12.26
C ASP A 92 12.03 -3.28 -11.46
N ILE A 93 11.33 -3.08 -10.34
CA ILE A 93 10.75 -4.17 -9.57
C ILE A 93 9.23 -3.96 -9.44
N THR A 94 8.48 -5.01 -9.69
CA THR A 94 7.05 -5.07 -9.38
C THR A 94 6.88 -5.53 -7.94
N ALA A 95 6.07 -4.82 -7.15
CA ALA A 95 5.69 -5.32 -5.84
C ALA A 95 4.76 -6.54 -5.98
N PRO A 96 4.83 -7.52 -5.07
CA PRO A 96 3.80 -8.54 -4.95
C PRO A 96 2.41 -7.90 -4.79
N ALA A 97 1.35 -8.62 -5.19
CA ALA A 97 -0.01 -8.11 -5.08
C ALA A 97 -0.38 -7.76 -3.64
N MET A 98 -1.08 -6.64 -3.49
CA MET A 98 -1.48 -6.04 -2.22
C MET A 98 -2.98 -5.81 -2.19
N LEU A 99 -3.57 -5.90 -1.00
CA LEU A 99 -4.96 -5.58 -0.76
C LEU A 99 -5.05 -4.74 0.51
N HIS A 100 -5.68 -3.57 0.40
CA HIS A 100 -5.94 -2.71 1.55
C HIS A 100 -7.33 -2.96 2.12
N VAL A 101 -7.43 -2.88 3.44
CA VAL A 101 -8.67 -2.88 4.19
C VAL A 101 -8.70 -1.63 5.06
N TRP A 102 -9.56 -0.69 4.70
CA TRP A 102 -9.73 0.58 5.39
C TRP A 102 -10.74 0.44 6.52
N ILE A 103 -10.34 0.89 7.72
CA ILE A 103 -11.20 0.89 8.92
C ILE A 103 -11.82 2.27 9.20
N VAL A 104 -11.56 3.23 8.31
CA VAL A 104 -12.16 4.56 8.30
C VAL A 104 -12.98 4.72 7.01
N ASP A 105 -13.94 5.64 7.01
CA ASP A 105 -14.87 5.86 5.89
C ASP A 105 -14.16 6.43 4.66
N ASN A 106 -13.62 5.56 3.81
CA ASN A 106 -13.09 5.91 2.51
C ASN A 106 -14.27 6.05 1.51
N PRO A 107 -14.46 7.20 0.84
CA PRO A 107 -15.55 7.39 -0.12
C PRO A 107 -15.58 6.38 -1.27
N ALA A 108 -14.41 5.86 -1.66
CA ALA A 108 -14.28 4.83 -2.69
C ALA A 108 -14.60 3.41 -2.18
N GLY A 109 -14.83 3.24 -0.88
CA GLY A 109 -15.18 2.00 -0.22
C GLY A 109 -14.06 1.41 0.66
N PRO A 110 -14.38 0.41 1.50
CA PRO A 110 -13.47 -0.16 2.48
C PRO A 110 -12.29 -0.97 1.88
N PHE A 111 -12.36 -1.29 0.60
CA PHE A 111 -11.35 -2.08 -0.12
C PHE A 111 -10.80 -1.34 -1.35
N ALA A 112 -11.01 -0.03 -1.43
CA ALA A 112 -10.44 0.77 -2.49
C ALA A 112 -8.91 0.64 -2.51
N VAL A 113 -8.31 0.62 -3.71
CA VAL A 113 -6.86 0.53 -3.90
C VAL A 113 -6.14 1.67 -3.16
N ASP A 114 -6.65 2.89 -3.34
CA ASP A 114 -6.09 4.09 -2.73
C ASP A 114 -6.97 4.62 -1.61
N PHE A 115 -6.31 5.30 -0.67
CA PHE A 115 -6.97 6.12 0.33
C PHE A 115 -7.15 7.56 -0.19
N ASP A 116 -8.31 8.16 0.02
CA ASP A 116 -8.55 9.56 -0.38
C ASP A 116 -7.63 10.52 0.40
N GLU A 117 -6.63 11.09 -0.28
CA GLU A 117 -5.71 12.06 0.31
C GLU A 117 -6.40 13.31 0.85
N GLN A 118 -7.54 13.72 0.27
CA GLN A 118 -8.31 14.85 0.77
C GLN A 118 -8.89 14.56 2.15
N LEU A 119 -9.21 13.29 2.44
CA LEU A 119 -9.67 12.86 3.74
C LEU A 119 -8.53 12.91 4.77
N VAL A 120 -7.30 12.54 4.39
CA VAL A 120 -6.13 12.69 5.29
C VAL A 120 -5.92 14.17 5.66
N ARG A 121 -6.03 15.09 4.71
CA ARG A 121 -5.92 16.53 4.97
C ARG A 121 -7.03 17.03 5.90
N LYS A 122 -8.26 16.51 5.76
CA LYS A 122 -9.38 16.84 6.66
C LYS A 122 -9.16 16.30 8.06
N ILE A 123 -8.59 15.10 8.19
CA ILE A 123 -8.24 14.50 9.49
C ILE A 123 -7.16 15.35 10.18
N ASP A 124 -6.14 15.82 9.46
CA ASP A 124 -5.09 16.69 10.01
C ASP A 124 -5.57 18.10 10.43
N GLN A 125 -6.70 18.55 9.90
CA GLN A 125 -7.27 19.87 10.19
C GLN A 125 -8.23 19.88 11.39
N ARG A 126 -8.59 18.71 11.92
CA ARG A 126 -9.38 18.58 13.14
C ARG A 126 -8.49 18.63 14.38
#